data_AF-A0AA39NUU0-F1
#
_entry.id   AF-A0AA39NUU0-F1
#
_cell.length_a   1.000
_cell.length_b   1.000
_cell.length_c   1.000
_cell.angle_alpha   90.00
_cell.angle_beta   90.00
_cell.angle_gamma   90.00
#
_symmetry.space_group_name_H-M   'P 1'
#
loop_
_entity.id
_entity.type
_entity.pdbx_description
1 polymer ?
#
loop_
_entity_poly.entity_id
_entity_poly.type
_entity_poly.pdbx_seq_one_letter_code
_entity_poly.pdbx_strand_id
1 'polypeptide(L)'
;IKTNNPPRDHEEVDFTNAVSDGPDILSDLDSRIVRARTVLEKLIRERECIEDHLQATKTLLHPIRRLPDDVLREIFTTCVKTETFLYRRRIGNSLDILKRSQWVLSHVYHPWREVALNTAMLW
;
A
#
# COMPACT_ATOMS: atom_id res chain seq x y z
N ILE A 1 52.41 -6.73 -26.10
CA ILE A 1 53.37 -7.83 -25.88
C ILE A 1 52.54 -9.10 -25.70
N LYS A 2 52.41 -9.91 -26.75
CA LYS A 2 51.76 -11.24 -26.68
C LYS A 2 52.89 -12.26 -26.58
N THR A 3 53.33 -12.55 -25.37
CA THR A 3 54.27 -13.65 -25.11
C THR A 3 53.45 -14.86 -24.73
N ASN A 4 53.34 -15.83 -25.66
CA ASN A 4 52.80 -17.18 -25.41
C ASN A 4 53.91 -18.07 -24.81
N ASN A 5 54.64 -17.54 -23.83
CA ASN A 5 55.67 -18.31 -23.15
C ASN A 5 54.98 -19.09 -22.03
N PRO A 6 55.35 -20.36 -21.81
CA PRO A 6 54.84 -21.13 -20.69
C PRO A 6 55.16 -20.40 -19.37
N PRO A 7 54.29 -20.53 -18.34
CA PRO A 7 54.56 -20.00 -17.01
C PRO A 7 55.92 -20.47 -16.51
N ARG A 8 56.62 -19.60 -15.77
CA ARG A 8 57.85 -19.99 -15.07
C ARG A 8 57.48 -20.88 -13.88
N ASP A 9 58.39 -21.74 -13.43
CA ASP A 9 58.12 -22.73 -12.38
C ASP A 9 57.48 -22.14 -11.10
N HIS A 10 57.83 -20.92 -10.69
CA HIS A 10 57.20 -20.25 -9.54
C HIS A 10 55.78 -19.73 -9.85
N GLU A 11 55.55 -19.25 -11.08
CA GLU A 11 54.23 -18.85 -11.53
C GLU A 11 53.30 -20.07 -11.63
N GLU A 12 53.83 -21.22 -12.05
CA GLU A 12 53.09 -22.48 -12.11
C GLU A 12 52.66 -22.98 -10.73
N VAL A 13 53.52 -22.82 -9.71
CA VAL A 13 53.17 -23.11 -8.30
C VAL A 13 52.09 -22.17 -7.80
N ASP A 14 52.16 -20.88 -8.10
CA ASP A 14 51.14 -19.91 -7.70
C ASP A 14 49.79 -20.20 -8.38
N PHE A 15 49.79 -20.56 -9.67
CA PHE A 15 48.57 -20.94 -10.39
C PHE A 15 47.97 -22.24 -9.87
N THR A 16 48.79 -23.25 -9.56
CA THR A 16 48.29 -24.53 -9.03
C THR A 16 47.71 -24.38 -7.63
N ASN A 17 48.32 -23.56 -6.76
CA ASN A 17 47.76 -23.23 -5.45
C ASN A 17 46.45 -22.46 -5.58
N ALA A 18 46.38 -21.47 -6.47
CA ALA A 18 45.14 -20.72 -6.71
C ALA A 18 44.00 -21.59 -7.27
N VAL A 19 44.32 -22.57 -8.13
CA VAL A 19 43.35 -23.56 -8.64
C VAL A 19 42.92 -24.54 -7.55
N SER A 20 43.81 -24.87 -6.61
CA SER A 20 43.51 -25.74 -5.46
C SER A 20 42.63 -25.05 -4.42
N ASP A 21 42.93 -23.80 -4.07
CA ASP A 21 42.25 -23.06 -2.98
C ASP A 21 40.98 -22.33 -3.47
N GLY A 22 40.89 -22.03 -4.77
CA GLY A 22 39.79 -21.32 -5.39
C GLY A 22 38.39 -21.92 -5.13
N PRO A 23 38.19 -23.25 -5.25
CA PRO A 23 36.91 -23.90 -4.97
C PRO A 23 36.41 -23.71 -3.54
N ASP A 24 37.31 -23.77 -2.55
CA ASP A 24 36.96 -23.62 -1.13
C ASP A 24 36.58 -22.17 -0.81
N ILE A 25 37.32 -21.21 -1.36
CA ILE A 25 37.00 -19.78 -1.23
C ILE A 25 35.65 -19.46 -1.88
N LEU A 26 35.37 -20.02 -3.07
CA LEU A 26 34.08 -19.86 -3.74
C LEU A 26 32.94 -20.46 -2.91
N SER A 27 33.14 -21.63 -2.32
CA SER A 27 32.16 -22.30 -1.46
C SER A 27 31.84 -21.49 -0.19
N ASP A 28 32.85 -20.88 0.45
CA ASP A 28 32.61 -19.95 1.59
C ASP A 28 31.79 -18.73 1.16
N LEU A 29 32.17 -18.11 0.04
CA LEU A 29 31.46 -16.94 -0.49
C LEU A 29 30.02 -17.28 -0.83
N ASP A 30 29.77 -18.39 -1.52
CA ASP A 30 28.42 -18.85 -1.84
C ASP A 30 27.60 -19.13 -0.58
N SER A 31 28.19 -19.77 0.42
CA SER A 31 27.55 -20.02 1.72
C SER A 31 27.15 -18.72 2.42
N ARG A 32 28.03 -17.71 2.38
CA ARG A 32 27.77 -16.38 2.95
C ARG A 32 26.69 -15.63 2.16
N ILE A 33 26.69 -15.74 0.83
CA ILE A 33 25.67 -15.17 -0.05
C ILE A 33 24.30 -15.79 0.27
N VAL A 34 24.22 -17.11 0.38
CA VAL A 34 22.98 -17.81 0.74
C VAL A 34 22.47 -17.32 2.09
N ARG A 35 23.32 -17.29 3.11
CA ARG A 35 22.95 -16.81 4.45
C ARG A 35 22.45 -15.36 4.43
N ALA A 36 23.14 -14.47 3.71
CA ALA A 36 22.74 -13.07 3.59
C ALA A 36 21.38 -12.93 2.89
N ARG A 37 21.13 -13.70 1.83
CA ARG A 37 19.84 -13.73 1.13
C ARG A 37 18.72 -14.20 2.04
N THR A 38 18.94 -15.24 2.84
CA THR A 38 17.93 -15.74 3.80
C THR A 38 17.56 -14.67 4.84
N VAL A 39 18.56 -13.97 5.37
CA VAL A 39 18.31 -12.86 6.32
C VAL A 39 17.54 -11.73 5.65
N LEU A 40 17.93 -11.35 4.43
CA LEU A 40 17.27 -10.29 3.68
C LEU A 40 15.80 -10.64 3.40
N GLU A 41 15.52 -11.85 2.93
CA GLU A 41 14.14 -12.30 2.69
C GLU A 41 13.28 -12.27 3.95
N LYS A 42 13.84 -12.66 5.11
CA LYS A 42 13.14 -12.58 6.39
C LYS A 42 12.77 -11.13 6.71
N LEU A 43 13.72 -10.20 6.58
CA LEU A 43 13.48 -8.78 6.85
C LEU A 43 12.46 -8.16 5.89
N ILE A 44 12.46 -8.56 4.61
CA ILE A 44 11.46 -8.12 3.63
C ILE A 44 10.06 -8.57 4.06
N ARG A 45 9.88 -9.85 4.42
CA ARG A 45 8.58 -10.39 4.88
C ARG A 45 8.10 -9.69 6.16
N GLU A 46 8.99 -9.43 7.11
CA GLU A 46 8.66 -8.69 8.34
C GLU A 46 8.23 -7.25 8.02
N ARG A 47 8.93 -6.57 7.12
CA ARG A 47 8.57 -5.23 6.66
C ARG A 47 7.19 -5.21 6.01
N GLU A 48 6.93 -6.12 5.07
CA GLU A 48 5.63 -6.22 4.38
C GLU A 48 4.48 -6.43 5.36
N CYS A 49 4.64 -7.35 6.33
CA CYS A 49 3.65 -7.59 7.37
C CYS A 49 3.33 -6.33 8.20
N ILE A 50 4.37 -5.57 8.58
CA ILE A 50 4.20 -4.32 9.34
C ILE A 50 3.53 -3.24 8.48
N GLU A 51 3.88 -3.14 7.20
CA GLU A 51 3.25 -2.18 6.28
C GLU A 51 1.77 -2.48 6.08
N ASP A 52 1.40 -3.74 5.90
CA ASP A 52 0.01 -4.18 5.81
C ASP A 52 -0.76 -3.85 7.10
N HIS A 53 -0.16 -4.12 8.26
CA HIS A 53 -0.78 -3.79 9.55
C HIS A 53 -0.95 -2.28 9.73
N LEU A 54 0.05 -1.49 9.36
CA LEU A 54 -0.01 -0.04 9.44
C LEU A 54 -1.09 0.52 8.49
N GLN A 55 -1.18 -0.02 7.28
CA GLN A 55 -2.17 0.39 6.31
C GLN A 55 -3.58 0.02 6.78
N ALA A 56 -3.80 -1.18 7.31
CA ALA A 56 -5.05 -1.58 7.93
C ALA A 56 -5.42 -0.63 9.07
N THR A 57 -4.47 -0.34 9.96
CA THR A 57 -4.66 0.56 11.11
C THR A 57 -5.00 1.98 10.67
N LYS A 58 -4.28 2.56 9.70
CA LYS A 58 -4.61 3.88 9.12
C LYS A 58 -6.02 3.89 8.53
N THR A 59 -6.38 2.82 7.84
CA THR A 59 -7.70 2.69 7.22
C THR A 59 -8.79 2.59 8.30
N LEU A 60 -8.55 1.87 9.41
CA LEU A 60 -9.47 1.78 10.55
C LEU A 60 -9.57 3.09 11.34
N LEU A 61 -8.44 3.77 11.56
CA LEU A 61 -8.37 5.05 12.27
C LEU A 61 -8.80 6.24 11.42
N HIS A 62 -9.14 6.02 10.13
CA HIS A 62 -9.61 7.06 9.25
C HIS A 62 -10.83 7.77 9.89
N PRO A 63 -10.80 9.10 10.10
CA PRO A 63 -11.82 9.83 10.87
C PRO A 63 -13.27 9.54 10.45
N ILE A 64 -13.48 9.33 9.15
CA ILE A 64 -14.73 8.94 8.51
C ILE A 64 -15.34 7.64 9.09
N ARG A 65 -14.52 6.68 9.56
CA ARG A 65 -14.98 5.40 10.14
C ARG A 65 -15.22 5.45 11.65
N ARG A 66 -14.76 6.52 12.33
CA ARG A 66 -14.92 6.70 13.77
C ARG A 66 -16.06 7.65 14.12
N LEU A 67 -16.75 8.18 13.11
CA LEU A 67 -17.87 9.07 13.32
C LEU A 67 -19.09 8.26 13.79
N PRO A 68 -19.71 8.62 14.92
CA PRO A 68 -20.97 8.02 15.35
C PRO A 68 -22.07 8.24 14.30
N ASP A 69 -23.00 7.30 14.21
CA ASP A 69 -24.12 7.35 13.27
C ASP A 69 -24.95 8.65 13.41
N ASP A 70 -25.11 9.15 14.64
CA ASP A 70 -25.83 10.40 14.90
C ASP A 70 -25.14 11.62 14.28
N VAL A 71 -23.80 11.67 14.36
CA VAL A 71 -23.00 12.75 13.77
C VAL A 71 -23.03 12.65 12.24
N LEU A 72 -22.96 11.44 11.70
CA LEU A 72 -23.12 11.21 10.25
C LEU A 72 -24.50 11.67 9.76
N ARG A 73 -25.55 11.31 10.50
CA ARG A 73 -26.92 11.71 10.21
C ARG A 73 -27.09 13.23 10.22
N GLU A 74 -26.48 13.91 11.18
CA GLU A 74 -26.51 15.38 11.26
C GLU A 74 -25.79 16.03 10.07
N ILE A 75 -24.60 15.53 9.71
CA ILE A 75 -23.86 15.98 8.52
C ILE A 75 -24.70 15.80 7.26
N PHE A 76 -25.25 14.60 7.05
CA PHE A 76 -26.07 14.30 5.87
C PHE A 76 -27.29 15.21 5.78
N THR A 77 -27.98 15.39 6.90
CA THR A 77 -29.15 16.27 6.99
C THR A 77 -28.78 17.72 6.65
N THR A 78 -27.64 18.19 7.14
CA THR A 78 -27.16 19.54 6.89
C THR A 78 -26.77 19.76 5.42
N CYS A 79 -26.13 18.77 4.80
CA CYS A 79 -25.80 18.79 3.37
C CYS A 79 -27.06 18.86 2.51
N VAL A 80 -28.04 17.98 2.74
CA VAL A 80 -29.29 17.91 1.97
C VAL A 80 -30.12 19.19 2.15
N LYS A 81 -30.23 19.72 3.37
CA LYS A 81 -30.95 20.98 3.64
C LYS A 81 -30.30 22.18 2.96
N THR A 82 -28.97 22.29 3.05
CA THR A 82 -28.21 23.38 2.42
C THR A 82 -28.37 23.35 0.91
N GLU A 83 -28.23 22.18 0.30
CA GLU A 83 -28.42 22.01 -1.14
C GLU A 83 -29.86 22.35 -1.57
N THR A 84 -30.86 21.84 -0.85
CA THR A 84 -32.27 22.13 -1.11
C THR A 84 -32.56 23.64 -1.02
N PHE A 85 -31.96 24.33 -0.05
CA PHE A 85 -32.08 25.79 0.09
C PHE A 85 -31.45 26.54 -1.10
N LEU A 86 -30.25 26.15 -1.51
CA LEU A 86 -29.55 26.76 -2.65
C LEU A 86 -30.31 26.53 -3.97
N TYR A 87 -30.86 25.33 -4.16
CA TYR A 87 -31.62 24.96 -5.34
C TYR A 87 -33.04 25.55 -5.35
N ARG A 88 -33.65 25.83 -4.20
CA ARG A 88 -34.93 26.57 -4.15
C ARG A 88 -34.75 28.05 -4.48
N ARG A 89 -33.58 28.62 -4.16
CA ARG A 89 -33.28 30.05 -4.33
C ARG A 89 -32.74 30.40 -5.73
N ARG A 90 -32.03 29.48 -6.38
CA ARG A 90 -31.65 29.60 -7.80
C ARG A 90 -32.63 28.72 -8.59
N ILE A 91 -33.23 29.21 -9.68
CA ILE A 91 -34.12 28.40 -10.54
C ILE A 91 -33.29 27.29 -11.19
N GLY A 92 -33.02 26.22 -10.45
CA GLY A 92 -32.21 25.10 -10.86
C GLY A 92 -33.04 24.18 -11.74
N ASN A 93 -32.42 23.68 -12.81
CA ASN A 93 -33.09 22.83 -13.79
C ASN A 93 -33.45 21.50 -13.14
N SER A 94 -34.72 21.08 -13.21
CA SER A 94 -35.29 19.87 -12.57
C SER A 94 -34.56 18.56 -12.85
N LEU A 95 -33.57 18.54 -13.74
CA LEU A 95 -32.79 17.36 -14.17
C LEU A 95 -31.47 17.18 -13.38
N ASP A 96 -31.10 18.11 -12.49
CA ASP A 96 -29.94 17.94 -11.59
C ASP A 96 -30.22 16.99 -10.41
N ILE A 97 -31.29 16.19 -10.47
CA ILE A 97 -31.69 15.21 -9.44
C ILE A 97 -30.55 14.23 -9.13
N LEU A 98 -29.74 13.86 -10.12
CA LEU A 98 -28.58 12.97 -9.97
C LEU A 98 -27.42 13.58 -9.17
N LYS A 99 -27.40 14.91 -8.97
CA LYS A 99 -26.40 15.60 -8.14
C LYS A 99 -26.87 15.82 -6.70
N ARG A 100 -28.11 15.44 -6.36
CA ARG A 100 -28.59 15.60 -4.99
C ARG A 100 -27.69 14.82 -4.05
N SER A 101 -27.19 15.53 -3.03
CA SER A 101 -26.34 15.03 -1.96
C SER A 101 -26.88 13.74 -1.36
N GLN A 102 -28.20 13.55 -1.23
CA GLN A 102 -28.82 12.31 -0.77
C GLN A 102 -28.40 11.07 -1.60
N TRP A 103 -28.30 11.18 -2.93
CA TRP A 103 -27.87 10.08 -3.80
C TRP A 103 -26.35 9.91 -3.77
N VAL A 104 -25.58 11.00 -3.75
CA VAL A 104 -24.12 10.91 -3.65
C VAL A 104 -23.70 10.24 -2.34
N LEU A 105 -24.38 10.59 -1.23
CA LEU A 105 -24.17 10.02 0.09
C LEU A 105 -24.63 8.55 0.19
N SER A 106 -25.60 8.11 -0.59
CA SER A 106 -26.00 6.70 -0.63
C SER A 106 -25.03 5.80 -1.42
N HIS A 107 -24.09 6.39 -2.17
CA HIS A 107 -23.12 5.66 -3.01
C HIS A 107 -21.69 5.63 -2.41
N VAL A 108 -21.51 6.11 -1.18
CA VAL A 108 -20.22 6.02 -0.47
C VAL A 108 -20.06 4.68 0.27
N TYR A 109 -18.96 4.54 1.02
CA TYR A 109 -18.57 3.34 1.77
C TYR A 109 -19.71 2.75 2.63
N HIS A 110 -19.71 1.42 2.81
CA HIS A 110 -20.86 0.63 3.29
C HIS A 110 -21.57 1.16 4.56
N PRO A 111 -20.88 1.54 5.66
CA PRO A 111 -21.55 2.04 6.86
C PRO A 111 -22.23 3.40 6.66
N TRP A 112 -21.64 4.27 5.84
CA TRP A 112 -22.24 5.58 5.53
C TRP A 112 -23.50 5.40 4.68
N ARG A 113 -23.44 4.46 3.72
CA ARG A 113 -24.61 4.07 2.93
C ARG A 113 -25.72 3.53 3.82
N GLU A 114 -25.42 2.68 4.79
CA GLU A 114 -26.39 2.14 5.74
C GLU A 114 -27.05 3.27 6.56
N VAL A 115 -26.26 4.19 7.10
CA VAL A 115 -26.80 5.36 7.84
C VAL A 115 -27.64 6.26 6.92
N ALA A 116 -27.22 6.50 5.67
CA ALA A 116 -27.96 7.32 4.71
C ALA A 116 -29.30 6.68 4.31
N LEU A 117 -29.33 5.37 4.06
CA LEU A 117 -30.55 4.64 3.70
C LEU A 117 -31.50 4.51 4.90
N ASN A 118 -30.97 4.35 6.12
CA ASN A 118 -31.77 4.23 7.35
C ASN A 118 -32.25 5.59 7.89
N THR A 119 -31.79 6.71 7.33
CA THR A 119 -32.25 8.04 7.73
C THR A 119 -33.38 8.49 6.80
N ALA A 120 -34.63 8.19 7.19
CA ALA A 120 -35.83 8.54 6.42
C ALA A 120 -35.95 10.04 6.10
N MET A 121 -35.38 10.92 6.94
CA MET A 121 -35.41 12.38 6.76
C MET A 121 -34.57 12.90 5.59
N LEU A 122 -33.73 12.05 4.95
CA LEU A 122 -32.91 12.42 3.79
C LEU A 122 -33.62 12.22 2.44
N TRP A 123 -34.79 11.59 2.41
CA TRP A 123 -35.55 11.23 1.21
C TRP A 123 -36.85 12.03 1.13
#